data_AF-A0A429F2K5-F1
#
_entry.id   AF-A0A429F2K5-F1
#
_cell.length_a   1.000
_cell.length_b   1.000
_cell.length_c   1.000
_cell.angle_alpha   90.00
_cell.angle_beta   90.00
_cell.angle_gamma   90.00
#
_symmetry.space_group_name_H-M   'P 1'
#
loop_
_entity.id
_entity.type
_entity.pdbx_description
1 polymer ?
#
loop_
_entity_poly.entity_id
_entity_poly.type
_entity_poly.pdbx_seq_one_letter_code
_entity_poly.pdbx_strand_id
1 'polypeptide(L)'
;MNNEAGHDLLDAVVAATDWSGYRCGCGRDASHLPELLTRLLAPRGESDTDVHHEITSHVVTSEYLNESALPATRALLAGLADGVGWDVYAKVTQVLLYILSCETVANAFPPVDPGYVDLCHAEARKAEWLLLRDFRSGPPVVVDDIIEIFELLDEEEWRERLVALRDRRDDAVRRPS
;
A
#
# COMPACT_ATOMS: atom_id res chain seq x y z
N MET A 1 -9.35 -26.29 -6.82
CA MET A 1 -10.35 -25.52 -6.06
C MET A 1 -10.12 -24.07 -6.44
N ASN A 2 -11.02 -23.51 -7.24
CA ASN A 2 -10.96 -22.12 -7.66
C ASN A 2 -11.38 -21.30 -6.44
N ASN A 3 -10.42 -20.64 -5.79
CA ASN A 3 -10.74 -19.67 -4.76
C ASN A 3 -11.24 -18.43 -5.51
N GLU A 4 -12.56 -18.28 -5.60
CA GLU A 4 -13.21 -16.98 -5.78
C GLU A 4 -12.98 -16.21 -4.48
N ALA A 5 -11.73 -15.80 -4.22
CA ALA A 5 -11.44 -14.88 -3.14
C ALA A 5 -11.96 -13.52 -3.61
N GLY A 6 -13.23 -13.26 -3.29
CA GLY A 6 -13.92 -12.02 -3.59
C GLY A 6 -13.29 -10.87 -2.83
N HIS A 7 -13.51 -9.65 -3.33
CA HIS A 7 -13.07 -8.40 -2.72
C HIS A 7 -13.89 -8.03 -1.49
N ASP A 8 -14.23 -9.00 -0.65
CA ASP A 8 -15.18 -8.82 0.43
C ASP A 8 -14.68 -7.77 1.44
N LEU A 9 -13.36 -7.72 1.70
CA LEU A 9 -12.78 -6.71 2.58
C LEU A 9 -12.60 -5.36 1.88
N LEU A 10 -12.13 -5.34 0.64
CA LEU A 10 -12.02 -4.10 -0.13
C LEU A 10 -13.39 -3.42 -0.30
N ASP A 11 -14.40 -4.16 -0.73
CA ASP A 11 -15.76 -3.67 -0.94
C ASP A 11 -16.34 -3.14 0.38
N ALA A 12 -16.12 -3.85 1.50
CA ALA A 12 -16.54 -3.39 2.82
C ALA A 12 -15.84 -2.09 3.24
N VAL A 13 -14.53 -1.96 3.03
CA VAL A 13 -13.78 -0.73 3.34
C VAL A 13 -14.22 0.44 2.46
N VAL A 14 -14.40 0.19 1.15
CA VAL A 14 -14.86 1.21 0.19
C VAL A 14 -16.26 1.69 0.56
N ALA A 15 -17.19 0.80 0.85
CA ALA A 15 -18.57 1.14 1.20
C ALA A 15 -18.70 1.83 2.57
N ALA A 16 -17.83 1.50 3.53
CA ALA A 16 -17.86 2.09 4.87
C ALA A 16 -17.21 3.47 4.94
N THR A 17 -16.46 3.88 3.91
CA THR A 17 -15.70 5.13 3.91
C THR A 17 -16.49 6.26 3.24
N ASP A 18 -16.61 7.42 3.89
CA ASP A 18 -17.13 8.64 3.27
C ASP A 18 -16.04 9.34 2.45
N TRP A 19 -15.85 8.89 1.21
CA TRP A 19 -14.83 9.41 0.30
C TRP A 19 -14.99 10.90 -0.02
N SER A 20 -16.22 11.42 0.02
CA SER A 20 -16.49 12.83 -0.26
C SER A 20 -15.94 13.77 0.82
N GLY A 21 -15.67 13.24 2.02
CA GLY A 21 -15.09 13.96 3.14
C GLY A 21 -13.58 14.18 3.06
N TYR A 22 -12.89 13.58 2.08
CA TYR A 22 -11.42 13.64 1.97
C TYR A 22 -10.98 14.49 0.77
N ARG A 23 -10.01 15.38 0.98
CA ARG A 23 -9.37 16.14 -0.10
C ARG A 23 -8.42 15.25 -0.91
N CYS A 24 -8.47 15.39 -2.23
CA CYS A 24 -7.65 14.65 -3.17
C CYS A 24 -6.60 15.56 -3.84
N GLY A 25 -5.44 15.00 -4.19
CA GLY A 25 -4.35 15.72 -4.88
C GLY A 25 -4.74 16.33 -6.23
N CYS A 26 -5.85 15.92 -6.83
CA CYS A 26 -6.38 16.55 -8.05
C CYS A 26 -7.21 17.82 -7.80
N GLY A 27 -7.33 18.29 -6.55
CA GLY A 27 -8.09 19.49 -6.17
C GLY A 27 -9.62 19.29 -6.06
N ARG A 28 -10.10 18.05 -6.12
CA ARG A 28 -11.50 17.65 -5.85
C ARG A 28 -11.58 16.84 -4.56
N ASP A 29 -12.76 16.43 -4.15
CA ASP A 29 -12.92 15.38 -3.15
C ASP A 29 -12.48 14.01 -3.70
N ALA A 30 -12.36 13.01 -2.82
CA ALA A 30 -11.84 11.69 -3.16
C ALA A 30 -12.91 10.71 -3.68
N SER A 31 -14.11 11.16 -4.04
CA SER A 31 -15.21 10.27 -4.45
C SER A 31 -14.93 9.41 -5.69
N HIS A 32 -13.92 9.77 -6.50
CA HIS A 32 -13.49 8.97 -7.67
C HIS A 32 -12.44 7.90 -7.34
N LEU A 33 -11.79 7.94 -6.16
CA LEU A 33 -10.78 6.96 -5.78
C LEU A 33 -11.30 5.51 -5.66
N PRO A 34 -12.52 5.26 -5.14
CA PRO A 34 -13.08 3.91 -5.11
C PRO A 34 -13.01 3.16 -6.44
N GLU A 35 -13.33 3.85 -7.54
CA GLU A 35 -13.31 3.27 -8.89
C GLU A 35 -11.89 2.85 -9.29
N LEU A 36 -10.90 3.72 -9.05
CA LEU A 36 -9.50 3.43 -9.35
C LEU A 36 -8.97 2.27 -8.50
N LEU A 37 -9.28 2.26 -7.20
CA LEU A 37 -8.87 1.20 -6.28
C LEU A 37 -9.48 -0.14 -6.68
N THR A 38 -10.76 -0.16 -7.04
CA THR A 38 -11.46 -1.36 -7.52
C THR A 38 -10.86 -1.88 -8.83
N ARG A 39 -10.48 -0.98 -9.75
CA ARG A 39 -9.81 -1.36 -11.00
C ARG A 39 -8.42 -1.95 -10.77
N LEU A 40 -7.61 -1.36 -9.88
CA LEU A 40 -6.29 -1.88 -9.54
C LEU A 40 -6.40 -3.25 -8.88
N LEU A 41 -7.28 -3.35 -7.89
CA LEU A 41 -7.44 -4.52 -7.04
C LEU A 41 -8.44 -5.53 -7.63
N ALA A 42 -8.81 -5.41 -8.91
CA ALA A 42 -9.78 -6.29 -9.54
C ALA A 42 -9.29 -7.77 -9.52
N PRO A 43 -10.16 -8.77 -9.72
CA PRO A 43 -9.75 -10.16 -9.61
C PRO A 43 -8.69 -10.49 -10.65
N ARG A 44 -7.96 -11.59 -10.42
CA ARG A 44 -6.82 -11.96 -11.28
C ARG A 44 -7.20 -12.02 -12.76
N GLY A 45 -6.51 -11.21 -13.57
CA GLY A 45 -6.73 -11.12 -15.02
C GLY A 45 -7.68 -10.00 -15.45
N GLU A 46 -8.34 -9.33 -14.50
CA GLU A 46 -9.21 -8.17 -14.71
C GLU A 46 -8.61 -6.88 -14.15
N SER A 47 -7.54 -7.00 -13.34
CA SER A 47 -6.82 -5.88 -12.75
C SER A 47 -6.18 -4.97 -13.79
N ASP A 48 -6.45 -3.67 -13.69
CA ASP A 48 -5.77 -2.63 -14.45
C ASP A 48 -4.56 -2.15 -13.64
N THR A 49 -3.39 -2.74 -13.87
CA THR A 49 -2.18 -2.37 -13.12
C THR A 49 -1.67 -0.98 -13.45
N ASP A 50 -2.10 -0.37 -14.57
CA ASP A 50 -1.59 0.92 -15.01
C ASP A 50 -2.17 2.07 -14.18
N VAL A 51 -3.35 1.87 -13.56
CA VAL A 51 -3.97 2.88 -12.69
C VAL A 51 -3.23 3.15 -11.39
N HIS A 52 -2.22 2.34 -11.02
CA HIS A 52 -1.44 2.60 -9.80
C HIS A 52 -0.78 3.98 -9.82
N HIS A 53 -0.29 4.44 -10.98
CA HIS A 53 0.28 5.80 -11.13
C HIS A 53 -0.78 6.89 -10.95
N GLU A 54 -2.00 6.65 -11.44
CA GLU A 54 -3.14 7.56 -11.27
C GLU A 54 -3.52 7.66 -9.79
N ILE A 55 -3.64 6.51 -9.10
CA ILE A 55 -3.88 6.44 -7.65
C ILE A 55 -2.80 7.22 -6.90
N THR A 56 -1.51 6.98 -7.20
CA THR A 56 -0.39 7.68 -6.54
C THR A 56 -0.56 9.19 -6.67
N SER A 57 -0.92 9.72 -7.85
CA SER A 57 -1.10 11.16 -8.06
C SER A 57 -2.26 11.77 -7.26
N HIS A 58 -3.21 10.94 -6.82
CA HIS A 58 -4.35 11.36 -6.02
C HIS A 58 -4.09 11.33 -4.51
N VAL A 59 -3.14 10.50 -4.05
CA VAL A 59 -2.79 10.33 -2.63
C VAL A 59 -1.50 11.04 -2.26
N VAL A 60 -0.60 11.27 -3.21
CA VAL A 60 0.67 11.99 -3.05
C VAL A 60 0.86 13.01 -4.18
N THR A 61 1.26 14.22 -3.84
CA THR A 61 1.54 15.29 -4.81
C THR A 61 2.84 16.00 -4.42
N SER A 62 3.86 15.96 -5.28
CA SER A 62 5.15 16.63 -5.04
C SER A 62 5.74 16.32 -3.65
N GLU A 63 5.74 15.03 -3.27
CA GLU A 63 6.20 14.51 -1.98
C GLU A 63 5.28 14.79 -0.77
N TYR A 64 4.16 15.51 -0.97
CA TYR A 64 3.17 15.76 0.07
C TYR A 64 2.04 14.74 0.05
N LEU A 65 1.67 14.26 1.23
CA LEU A 65 0.53 13.36 1.41
C LEU A 65 -0.79 14.16 1.36
N ASN A 66 -1.79 13.62 0.67
CA ASN A 66 -3.16 14.16 0.65
C ASN A 66 -4.03 13.42 1.67
N GLU A 67 -5.14 14.03 2.12
CA GLU A 67 -6.05 13.40 3.10
C GLU A 67 -6.63 12.07 2.58
N SER A 68 -6.82 11.96 1.27
CA SER A 68 -7.23 10.75 0.57
C SER A 68 -6.27 9.56 0.74
N ALA A 69 -5.02 9.78 1.19
CA ALA A 69 -4.06 8.71 1.37
C ALA A 69 -4.47 7.74 2.47
N LEU A 70 -5.00 8.23 3.60
CA LEU A 70 -5.41 7.37 4.71
C LEU A 70 -6.50 6.35 4.30
N PRO A 71 -7.65 6.77 3.73
CA PRO A 71 -8.64 5.80 3.26
C PRO A 71 -8.12 4.93 2.12
N ALA A 72 -7.24 5.44 1.25
CA ALA A 72 -6.59 4.63 0.22
C ALA A 72 -5.67 3.55 0.81
N THR A 73 -4.85 3.85 1.83
CA THR A 73 -4.02 2.87 2.54
C THR A 73 -4.87 1.74 3.10
N ARG A 74 -6.00 2.05 3.75
CA ARG A 74 -6.92 1.03 4.27
C ARG A 74 -7.46 0.13 3.16
N ALA A 75 -7.90 0.71 2.04
CA ALA A 75 -8.44 -0.03 0.91
C ALA A 75 -7.37 -0.91 0.24
N LEU A 76 -6.15 -0.40 0.06
CA LEU A 76 -5.02 -1.15 -0.49
C LEU A 76 -4.67 -2.36 0.38
N LEU A 77 -4.58 -2.19 1.70
CA LEU A 77 -4.31 -3.28 2.64
C LEU A 77 -5.45 -4.31 2.68
N ALA A 78 -6.71 -3.86 2.58
CA ALA A 78 -7.87 -4.74 2.48
C ALA A 78 -7.82 -5.59 1.19
N GLY A 79 -7.48 -4.99 0.05
CA GLY A 79 -7.27 -5.72 -1.19
C GLY A 79 -6.14 -6.76 -1.10
N LEU A 80 -5.02 -6.43 -0.45
CA LEU A 80 -3.96 -7.43 -0.18
C LEU A 80 -4.45 -8.58 0.71
N ALA A 81 -5.35 -8.29 1.67
CA ALA A 81 -5.93 -9.29 2.55
C ALA A 81 -6.87 -10.25 1.80
N ASP A 82 -7.65 -9.74 0.85
CA ASP A 82 -8.51 -10.54 -0.04
C ASP A 82 -7.70 -11.46 -0.98
N GLY A 83 -6.44 -11.10 -1.24
CA GLY A 83 -5.49 -11.92 -1.97
C GLY A 83 -5.48 -11.59 -3.47
N VAL A 84 -4.45 -10.85 -3.87
CA VAL A 84 -4.25 -10.41 -5.26
C VAL A 84 -3.13 -11.18 -5.95
N GLY A 85 -3.08 -11.13 -7.29
CA GLY A 85 -1.94 -11.64 -8.04
C GLY A 85 -0.66 -10.84 -7.75
N TRP A 86 0.51 -11.46 -7.91
CA TRP A 86 1.80 -10.82 -7.60
C TRP A 86 2.07 -9.52 -8.37
N ASP A 87 1.58 -9.40 -9.61
CA ASP A 87 1.72 -8.17 -10.40
C ASP A 87 0.96 -7.00 -9.74
N VAL A 88 -0.27 -7.25 -9.29
CA VAL A 88 -1.09 -6.28 -8.54
C VAL A 88 -0.46 -6.00 -7.18
N TYR A 89 0.02 -7.05 -6.49
CA TYR A 89 0.69 -6.92 -5.20
C TYR A 89 1.86 -5.94 -5.28
N ALA A 90 2.73 -6.10 -6.29
CA ALA A 90 3.86 -5.21 -6.52
C ALA A 90 3.42 -3.76 -6.78
N LYS A 91 2.29 -3.55 -7.47
CA LYS A 91 1.74 -2.20 -7.67
C LYS A 91 1.17 -1.60 -6.40
N VAL A 92 0.50 -2.41 -5.58
CA VAL A 92 -0.02 -1.98 -4.29
C VAL A 92 1.11 -1.60 -3.33
N THR A 93 2.16 -2.42 -3.23
CA THR A 93 3.32 -2.11 -2.38
C THR A 93 4.06 -0.87 -2.84
N GLN A 94 4.18 -0.63 -4.15
CA GLN A 94 4.70 0.64 -4.68
C GLN A 94 3.88 1.84 -4.22
N VAL A 95 2.55 1.79 -4.34
CA VAL A 95 1.67 2.88 -3.86
C VAL A 95 1.82 3.07 -2.35
N LEU A 96 1.87 2.00 -1.56
CA LEU A 96 2.09 2.06 -0.12
C LEU A 96 3.45 2.69 0.22
N LEU A 97 4.53 2.35 -0.48
CA LEU A 97 5.84 2.97 -0.29
C LEU A 97 5.80 4.49 -0.55
N TYR A 98 5.12 4.93 -1.60
CA TYR A 98 4.96 6.37 -1.85
C TYR A 98 4.21 7.06 -0.71
N ILE A 99 3.16 6.44 -0.18
CA ILE A 99 2.39 7.00 0.94
C ILE A 99 3.23 7.06 2.22
N LEU A 100 3.92 5.97 2.54
CA LEU A 100 4.62 5.81 3.83
C LEU A 100 5.96 6.54 3.87
N SER A 101 6.55 6.85 2.71
CA SER A 101 7.83 7.60 2.61
C SER A 101 7.66 9.11 2.60
N CYS A 102 6.43 9.63 2.50
CA CYS A 102 6.18 11.07 2.57
C CYS A 102 6.62 11.64 3.93
N GLU A 103 7.32 12.77 3.88
CA GLU A 103 7.65 13.53 5.09
C GLU A 103 6.41 14.32 5.58
N THR A 104 6.27 14.41 6.90
CA THR A 104 5.29 15.29 7.55
C THR A 104 5.79 16.73 7.48
N VAL A 105 5.72 17.35 6.30
CA VAL A 105 6.20 18.72 6.15
C VAL A 105 5.09 19.69 6.52
N ALA A 106 5.34 20.55 7.51
CA ALA A 106 4.40 21.59 7.97
C ALA A 106 3.97 22.60 6.88
N ASN A 107 4.61 22.58 5.70
CA ASN A 107 4.39 23.48 4.58
C ASN A 107 3.67 22.83 3.38
N ALA A 108 3.08 21.63 3.55
CA ALA A 108 2.23 21.04 2.52
C ALA A 108 1.11 22.02 2.11
N PHE A 109 0.79 22.08 0.81
CA PHE A 109 -0.28 22.92 0.30
C PHE A 109 -1.35 22.08 -0.42
N PRO A 110 -2.59 21.99 0.12
CA PRO A 110 -3.02 22.56 1.41
C PRO A 110 -2.39 21.80 2.59
N PRO A 111 -2.32 22.42 3.79
CA PRO A 111 -1.82 21.72 4.97
C PRO A 111 -2.72 20.53 5.27
N VAL A 112 -2.13 19.34 5.21
CA VAL A 112 -2.68 18.13 5.82
C VAL A 112 -2.12 18.09 7.24
N ASP A 113 -2.92 17.61 8.19
CA ASP A 113 -2.46 17.44 9.56
C ASP A 113 -1.15 16.59 9.53
N PRO A 114 -0.04 17.09 10.10
CA PRO A 114 1.23 16.36 10.15
C PRO A 114 1.08 14.92 10.66
N GLY A 115 0.05 14.60 11.45
CA GLY A 115 -0.22 13.23 11.88
C GLY A 115 -0.75 12.27 10.79
N TYR A 116 -1.05 12.71 9.57
CA TYR A 116 -1.64 11.82 8.54
C TYR A 116 -0.70 10.70 8.09
N VAL A 117 0.61 10.99 7.99
CA VAL A 117 1.60 9.94 7.67
C VAL A 117 1.62 8.92 8.80
N ASP A 118 1.63 9.37 10.07
CA ASP A 118 1.57 8.49 11.24
C ASP A 118 0.30 7.64 11.28
N LEU A 119 -0.85 8.18 10.84
CA LEU A 119 -2.08 7.42 10.70
C LEU A 119 -1.97 6.34 9.62
N CYS A 120 -1.36 6.64 8.48
CA CYS A 120 -1.10 5.65 7.42
C CYS A 120 -0.13 4.57 7.90
N HIS A 121 0.93 4.95 8.61
CA HIS A 121 1.85 4.03 9.28
C HIS A 121 1.11 3.14 10.27
N ALA A 122 0.21 3.69 11.09
CA ALA A 122 -0.56 2.92 12.04
C ALA A 122 -1.49 1.90 11.37
N GLU A 123 -2.09 2.22 10.22
CA GLU A 123 -2.86 1.24 9.45
C GLU A 123 -1.97 0.15 8.84
N ALA A 124 -0.81 0.53 8.27
CA ALA A 124 0.16 -0.43 7.74
C ALA A 124 0.67 -1.41 8.82
N ARG A 125 0.92 -0.93 10.04
CA ARG A 125 1.30 -1.78 11.18
C ARG A 125 0.23 -2.81 11.53
N LYS A 126 -1.06 -2.44 11.50
CA LYS A 126 -2.15 -3.42 11.75
C LYS A 126 -2.19 -4.55 10.71
N ALA A 127 -1.62 -4.30 9.53
CA ALA A 127 -1.54 -5.25 8.42
C ALA A 127 -0.15 -5.90 8.28
N GLU A 128 0.78 -5.72 9.23
CA GLU A 128 2.14 -6.26 9.14
C GLU A 128 2.18 -7.77 8.87
N TRP A 129 1.24 -8.51 9.45
CA TRP A 129 1.17 -9.96 9.35
C TRP A 129 0.88 -10.42 7.92
N LEU A 130 0.20 -9.60 7.10
CA LEU A 130 -0.02 -9.84 5.67
C LEU A 130 1.30 -9.71 4.91
N LEU A 131 2.04 -8.63 5.17
CA LEU A 131 3.33 -8.40 4.52
C LEU A 131 4.35 -9.50 4.89
N LEU A 132 4.35 -9.96 6.16
CA LEU A 132 5.20 -11.06 6.62
C LEU A 132 4.82 -12.42 6.01
N ARG A 133 3.51 -12.68 5.83
CA ARG A 133 3.02 -13.89 5.15
C ARG A 133 3.63 -13.98 3.76
N ASP A 134 3.58 -12.87 3.02
CA ASP A 134 3.91 -12.84 1.59
C ASP A 134 5.40 -12.67 1.33
N PHE A 135 6.17 -12.15 2.30
CA PHE A 135 7.63 -12.07 2.25
C PHE A 135 8.31 -13.39 1.86
N ARG A 136 7.79 -14.55 2.33
CA ARG A 136 8.44 -15.85 2.10
C ARG A 136 8.23 -16.43 0.71
N SER A 137 7.17 -16.03 0.04
CA SER A 137 6.73 -16.62 -1.23
C SER A 137 6.66 -15.60 -2.37
N GLY A 138 6.81 -14.32 -2.07
CA GLY A 138 6.73 -13.24 -3.03
C GLY A 138 7.92 -13.24 -3.99
N PRO A 139 7.74 -12.69 -5.21
CA PRO A 139 8.85 -12.43 -6.11
C PRO A 139 9.80 -11.37 -5.52
N PRO A 140 11.08 -11.32 -5.94
CA PRO A 140 12.08 -10.41 -5.38
C PRO A 140 11.63 -8.95 -5.28
N VAL A 141 10.97 -8.42 -6.31
CA VAL A 141 10.46 -7.04 -6.32
C VAL A 141 9.48 -6.75 -5.17
N VAL A 142 8.59 -7.70 -4.87
CA VAL A 142 7.61 -7.55 -3.77
C VAL A 142 8.32 -7.67 -2.42
N VAL A 143 9.30 -8.56 -2.31
CA VAL A 143 10.09 -8.76 -1.09
C VAL A 143 10.88 -7.49 -0.76
N ASP A 144 11.47 -6.85 -1.77
CA ASP A 144 12.23 -5.62 -1.63
C ASP A 144 11.33 -4.48 -1.14
N ASP A 145 10.16 -4.32 -1.76
CA ASP A 145 9.18 -3.32 -1.32
C ASP A 145 8.71 -3.57 0.12
N ILE A 146 8.46 -4.83 0.51
CA ILE A 146 8.05 -5.19 1.88
C ILE A 146 9.14 -4.81 2.89
N ILE A 147 10.42 -5.05 2.57
CA ILE A 147 11.53 -4.66 3.44
C ILE A 147 11.56 -3.15 3.61
N GLU A 148 11.44 -2.39 2.53
CA GLU A 148 11.42 -0.92 2.58
C GLU A 148 10.22 -0.39 3.39
N ILE A 149 9.04 -1.00 3.24
CA ILE A 149 7.87 -0.67 4.08
C ILE A 149 8.22 -0.89 5.56
N PHE A 150 8.83 -2.01 5.94
CA PHE A 150 9.21 -2.25 7.34
C PHE A 150 10.27 -1.28 7.86
N GLU A 151 11.19 -0.82 7.02
CA GLU A 151 12.16 0.23 7.39
C GLU A 151 11.44 1.56 7.68
N LEU A 152 10.42 1.91 6.89
CA LEU A 152 9.62 3.12 7.09
C LEU A 152 8.74 3.05 8.35
N LEU A 153 8.29 1.86 8.74
CA LEU A 153 7.53 1.67 9.98
C LEU A 153 8.40 1.76 11.26
N ASP A 154 9.72 1.98 11.11
CA ASP A 154 10.72 2.24 12.16
C ASP A 154 10.55 1.43 13.46
N GLU A 155 10.32 0.12 13.33
CA GLU A 155 10.34 -0.73 14.52
C GLU A 155 11.78 -1.20 14.73
N GLU A 156 12.38 -0.76 15.83
CA GLU A 156 13.69 -1.22 16.28
C GLU A 156 13.73 -2.76 16.39
N GLU A 157 12.57 -3.39 16.69
CA GLU A 157 12.37 -4.85 16.67
C GLU A 157 12.56 -5.47 15.27
N TRP A 158 12.25 -4.74 14.20
CA TRP A 158 12.40 -5.21 12.83
C TRP A 158 13.82 -5.06 12.31
N ARG A 159 14.65 -4.13 12.80
CA ARG A 159 15.99 -3.90 12.23
C ARG A 159 16.85 -5.16 12.15
N GLU A 160 16.96 -5.92 13.24
CA GLU A 160 17.74 -7.17 13.24
C GLU A 160 17.11 -8.25 12.37
N ARG A 161 15.77 -8.33 12.37
CA ARG A 161 15.02 -9.28 11.54
C ARG A 161 15.18 -8.94 10.06
N LEU A 162 15.08 -7.68 9.65
CA LEU A 162 15.21 -7.22 8.28
C LEU A 162 16.60 -7.49 7.71
N VAL A 163 17.66 -7.30 8.52
CA VAL A 163 19.02 -7.71 8.14
C VAL A 163 19.08 -9.21 7.87
N ALA A 164 18.59 -10.03 8.81
CA ALA A 164 18.57 -11.48 8.63
C ALA A 164 17.68 -11.94 7.45
N LEU A 165 16.65 -11.17 7.10
CA LEU A 165 15.77 -11.42 5.98
C LEU A 165 16.44 -11.05 4.63
N ARG A 166 17.14 -9.91 4.57
CA ARG A 166 17.97 -9.50 3.42
C ARG A 166 19.08 -10.51 3.13
N ASP A 167 19.81 -10.94 4.16
CA ASP A 167 20.89 -11.92 4.00
C ASP A 167 20.38 -13.24 3.42
N ARG A 168 19.24 -13.73 3.91
CA ARG A 168 18.60 -14.95 3.37
C ARG A 168 18.13 -14.79 1.93
N ARG A 169 17.58 -13.62 1.57
CA ARG A 169 17.19 -13.28 0.20
C ARG A 169 18.41 -13.32 -0.72
N ASP A 170 19.50 -12.66 -0.32
CA ASP A 170 20.73 -12.59 -1.09
C ASP A 170 21.38 -13.97 -1.28
N ASP A 171 21.35 -14.81 -0.25
CA ASP A 171 21.83 -16.19 -0.34
C ASP A 171 20.97 -17.04 -1.28
N ALA A 172 19.65 -16.88 -1.28
CA ALA A 172 18.74 -17.57 -2.19
C ALA A 172 18.97 -17.15 -3.65
N VAL A 173 19.19 -15.86 -3.90
CA VAL A 173 19.52 -15.34 -5.25
C VAL A 173 20.88 -15.85 -5.73
N ARG A 174 21.87 -15.96 -4.84
CA ARG A 174 23.23 -16.45 -5.18
C ARG A 174 23.31 -17.95 -5.42
N ARG A 175 22.33 -18.74 -4.95
CA ARG A 175 22.27 -20.19 -5.14
C ARG A 175 21.02 -20.57 -5.93
N PRO A 176 20.94 -20.24 -7.23
CA PRO A 176 19.85 -20.74 -8.06
C PRO A 176 19.95 -22.26 -8.11
N SER A 177 18.88 -22.93 -7.69
CA SER A 177 18.69 -24.39 -7.76
C SER A 177 18.78 -24.92 -9.18
#